data_AF-A0A9E4D179-F1
#
_entry.id   AF-A0A9E4D179-F1
#
_cell.length_a   1.000
_cell.length_b   1.000
_cell.length_c   1.000
_cell.angle_alpha   90.00
_cell.angle_beta   90.00
_cell.angle_gamma   90.00
#
_symmetry.space_group_name_H-M   'P 1'
#
loop_
_entity.id
_entity.type
_entity.pdbx_description
1 polymer ?
#
loop_
_entity_poly.entity_id
_entity_poly.type
_entity_poly.pdbx_seq_one_letter_code
_entity_poly.pdbx_strand_id
1 'polypeptide(L)' 'MPLREQERIVLGHGGGGKLSAELIEHLFLPAFGPAAASATPTDAAVLGLDLAPGERLAFTTDSYVVQPLFFPGG' A
#
# COMPACT_ATOMS: atom_id res chain seq x y z
N MET A 1 -0.29 0.44 18.95
CA MET A 1 -1.36 -0.46 19.42
C MET A 1 -1.29 -1.70 18.53
N PRO A 2 -1.31 -2.94 19.04
CA PRO A 2 -1.33 -4.12 18.17
C PRO A 2 -2.59 -4.07 17.28
N LEU A 3 -2.50 -4.64 16.07
CA LEU A 3 -3.65 -4.85 15.20
C LEU A 3 -4.72 -5.56 16.03
N ARG A 4 -5.92 -5.00 16.09
CA ARG A 4 -6.98 -5.56 16.92
C ARG A 4 -7.17 -7.03 16.51
N GLU A 5 -6.97 -7.94 17.46
CA GLU A 5 -7.28 -9.38 17.39
C GLU A 5 -6.31 -10.34 16.66
N GLN A 6 -5.23 -9.89 16.01
CA GLN A 6 -4.25 -10.82 15.40
C GLN A 6 -2.79 -10.47 15.71
N GLU A 7 -2.12 -11.31 16.51
CA GLU A 7 -0.68 -11.19 16.83
C GLU A 7 0.23 -11.60 15.65
N ARG A 8 -0.34 -12.24 14.60
CA ARG A 8 0.41 -12.83 13.48
C ARG A 8 -0.20 -12.45 12.13
N ILE A 9 0.66 -12.37 11.11
CA ILE A 9 0.25 -12.18 9.73
C ILE A 9 -0.41 -13.47 9.21
N VAL A 10 -1.70 -13.38 8.86
CA VAL A 10 -2.47 -14.40 8.12
C VAL A 10 -2.67 -14.04 6.65
N LEU A 11 -3.08 -15.00 5.81
CA LEU A 11 -3.33 -14.80 4.36
C LEU A 11 -4.29 -13.64 4.06
N GLY A 12 -5.29 -13.40 4.90
CA GLY A 12 -6.26 -12.32 4.69
C GLY A 12 -5.63 -10.92 4.63
N HIS A 13 -4.45 -10.74 5.23
CA HIS A 13 -3.67 -9.50 5.15
C HIS A 13 -3.07 -9.22 3.76
N GLY A 14 -2.92 -10.24 2.91
CA GLY A 14 -2.47 -10.10 1.52
C GLY A 14 -3.61 -10.09 0.50
N GLY A 15 -4.87 -10.16 0.94
CA GLY A 15 -6.03 -10.30 0.06
C GLY A 15 -6.61 -8.99 -0.48
N GLY A 16 -6.07 -7.83 -0.10
CA GLY A 16 -6.56 -6.51 -0.53
C GLY A 16 -7.86 -6.05 0.14
N GLY A 17 -8.38 -6.83 1.09
CA GLY A 17 -9.63 -6.54 1.80
C GLY A 17 -9.44 -5.81 3.13
N LYS A 18 -10.41 -5.97 4.03
CA LYS A 18 -10.44 -5.33 5.36
C LYS A 18 -9.16 -5.52 6.17
N LEU A 19 -8.64 -6.75 6.24
CA LEU A 19 -7.43 -7.02 7.02
C LEU A 19 -6.18 -6.34 6.40
N SER A 20 -6.10 -6.24 5.07
CA SER A 20 -5.03 -5.47 4.40
C SER A 20 -5.13 -3.98 4.74
N ALA A 21 -6.34 -3.40 4.72
CA ALA A 21 -6.57 -2.01 5.09
C ALA A 21 -6.20 -1.73 6.55
N GLU A 22 -6.56 -2.62 7.48
CA GLU A 22 -6.20 -2.50 8.90
C GLU A 22 -4.69 -2.51 9.13
N LEU A 23 -3.93 -3.32 8.37
CA LEU A 23 -2.45 -3.26 8.39
C LEU A 23 -1.92 -1.91 7.92
N ILE A 24 -2.44 -1.38 6.82
CA ILE A 24 -2.04 -0.07 6.30
C ILE A 24 -2.30 1.00 7.35
N GLU A 25 -3.52 1.07 7.87
CA GLU A 25 -3.97 2.13 8.77
C GLU A 25 -3.31 2.08 10.16
N HIS A 26 -3.11 0.89 10.71
CA HIS A 26 -2.74 0.73 12.12
C HIS A 26 -1.30 0.30 12.35
N LEU A 27 -0.63 -0.23 11.33
CA LEU A 27 0.78 -0.60 11.41
C LEU A 27 1.66 0.29 10.52
N PHE A 28 1.37 0.35 9.22
CA PHE A 28 2.27 1.01 8.27
C PHE A 28 2.22 2.55 8.35
N LEU A 29 1.04 3.17 8.28
CA LEU A 29 0.93 4.64 8.35
C LEU A 29 1.56 5.22 9.64
N PRO A 30 1.32 4.66 10.84
CA PRO A 30 1.98 5.14 12.06
C PRO A 30 3.49 4.92 12.05
N ALA A 31 3.98 3.82 11.47
CA ALA A 31 5.41 3.49 11.45
C ALA A 31 6.23 4.38 10.52
N PHE A 32 5.63 4.92 9.46
CA PHE A 32 6.31 5.78 8.48
C PHE A 32 6.38 7.27 8.88
N GLY A 33 5.81 7.64 10.03
CA GLY A 33 5.99 8.96 10.63
C GLY A 33 5.55 10.12 9.71
N PRO A 34 6.30 11.24 9.64
CA PRO A 34 5.91 12.42 8.87
C PRO A 34 5.66 12.17 7.39
N ALA A 35 6.34 11.18 6.79
CA ALA A 35 6.16 10.82 5.39
C ALA A 35 4.76 10.27 5.10
N ALA A 36 4.13 9.61 6.08
CA ALA A 36 2.78 9.07 5.97
C ALA A 36 1.71 10.00 6.56
N ALA A 37 2.08 10.96 7.41
CA ALA A 37 1.14 11.85 8.10
C ALA A 37 0.28 12.71 7.14
N SER A 38 0.82 13.06 5.98
CA SER A 38 0.10 13.78 4.91
C SER A 38 -0.25 12.89 3.71
N ALA A 39 -0.03 11.58 3.81
CA ALA A 39 -0.28 10.66 2.71
C ALA A 39 -1.77 10.36 2.60
N THR A 40 -2.30 10.47 1.38
CA THR A 40 -3.60 9.92 1.03
C THR A 40 -3.37 8.53 0.44
N PRO A 41 -3.98 7.45 0.98
CA PRO A 41 -3.85 6.11 0.42
C PRO A 41 -4.63 6.01 -0.89
N THR A 42 -3.94 6.36 -1.98
CA THR A 42 -4.39 6.22 -3.37
C THR A 42 -3.49 5.25 -4.13
N ASP A 43 -3.79 4.96 -5.39
CA ASP A 43 -3.03 3.99 -6.21
C ASP A 43 -1.58 4.41 -6.52
N ALA A 44 -1.19 5.65 -6.21
CA ALA A 44 0.15 6.17 -6.40
C ALA A 44 0.46 7.27 -5.37
N ALA A 45 1.74 7.46 -5.06
CA ALA A 45 2.24 8.65 -4.38
C ALA A 45 2.51 9.77 -5.39
N VAL A 46 2.18 11.01 -5.04
CA VAL A 46 2.59 12.19 -5.80
C VAL A 46 3.87 12.75 -5.19
N LEU A 47 4.98 12.70 -5.93
CA LEU A 47 6.29 13.12 -5.46
C LEU A 47 6.51 14.62 -5.75
N GLY A 48 6.78 15.39 -4.70
CA GLY A 48 7.12 16.81 -4.80
C GLY A 48 8.58 17.01 -5.23
N LEU A 49 8.87 16.71 -6.49
CA LEU A 49 10.17 16.95 -7.12
C LEU A 49 10.17 18.28 -7.87
N ASP A 50 11.35 18.90 -8.00
CA ASP A 50 11.54 20.10 -8.82
C ASP A 50 11.48 19.75 -10.31
N LEU A 51 10.26 19.80 -10.86
CA LEU A 51 9.92 19.55 -12.26
C LEU A 51 9.56 20.87 -12.98
N ALA A 52 9.20 20.81 -14.27
CA ALA A 52 8.75 22.00 -14.97
C ALA A 52 7.42 22.53 -14.38
N PRO A 53 7.11 23.83 -14.53
CA PRO A 53 5.88 24.39 -13.98
C PRO A 53 4.62 23.64 -14.43
N GLY A 54 3.84 23.18 -13.45
CA GLY A 54 2.59 22.44 -13.68
C GLY A 54 2.74 20.91 -13.77
N GLU A 55 3.96 20.38 -13.73
CA GLU A 55 4.20 18.94 -13.75
C GLU A 55 4.09 18.30 -12.36
N ARG A 56 3.65 17.03 -12.32
CA ARG A 56 3.60 16.19 -11.11
C ARG A 56 4.05 14.78 -11.46
N LEU A 57 4.88 14.19 -10.61
CA LEU A 57 5.29 12.79 -10.77
C LEU A 57 4.41 11.89 -9.90
N ALA A 58 3.66 10.99 -10.53
CA ALA A 58 3.00 9.89 -9.84
C ALA A 58 3.92 8.66 -9.84
N PHE A 59 4.10 8.04 -8.68
CA PHE A 59 4.89 6.83 -8.51
C PHE A 59 4.05 5.74 -7.83
N THR A 60 4.05 4.53 -8.41
CA THR A 60 3.34 3.37 -7.88
C THR A 60 4.21 2.12 -8.03
N THR A 61 3.89 1.10 -7.25
CA THR A 61 4.58 -0.19 -7.29
C THR A 61 3.60 -1.30 -6.93
N ASP A 62 3.79 -2.45 -7.54
CA ASP A 62 3.09 -3.69 -7.20
C ASP A 62 4.01 -4.88 -7.48
N SER A 63 3.69 -6.02 -6.89
CA SER A 63 4.37 -7.29 -7.13
C SER A 63 3.34 -8.38 -7.40
N TYR A 64 3.65 -9.28 -8.34
CA TYR A 64 2.73 -10.32 -8.77
C TYR A 64 3.15 -11.68 -8.22
N VAL A 65 2.24 -12.34 -7.50
CA VAL A 65 2.44 -13.67 -6.89
C VAL A 65 1.42 -14.70 -7.39
N VAL A 66 0.83 -14.44 -8.56
CA VAL A 66 -0.24 -15.28 -9.14
C VAL A 66 0.24 -16.71 -9.40
N GLN A 67 -0.64 -17.69 -9.14
CA GLN A 67 -0.39 -19.09 -9.44
C GLN A 67 -1.69 -19.77 -9.93
N PRO A 68 -1.68 -20.54 -11.03
CA PRO A 68 -0.53 -20.84 -11.91
C PRO A 68 0.00 -19.61 -12.65
N LEU A 69 1.23 -19.71 -13.19
CA LEU A 69 1.84 -18.63 -13.98
C LEU A 69 1.12 -18.39 -15.32
N PHE A 70 0.35 -19.37 -15.80
CA PHE A 70 -0.45 -19.28 -17.03
C PHE A 70 -1.87 -19.78 -16.72
N PHE A 71 -2.87 -18.97 -17.00
CA PHE A 71 -4.29 -19.24 -16.83
C PHE A 71 -5.10 -18.65 -17.99
N PRO A 72 -6.38 -19.04 -18.18
CA PRO A 72 -7.23 -18.43 -19.20
C PRO A 72 -7.39 -16.92 -18.96
N GLY A 73 -6.80 -16.11 -19.83
CA GLY A 73 -6.79 -14.65 -19.72
C GLY A 73 -5.47 -14.04 -19.22
N GLY A 74 -4.46 -14.85 -18.89
CA GLY A 74 -3.12 -14.41 -18.47
C GLY A 74 -2.27 -15.56 -18.01
#